data_AF-A0AAW8F2K4-F1
#
_entry.id   AF-A0AAW8F2K4-F1
#
_cell.length_a   1.000
_cell.length_b   1.000
_cell.length_c   1.000
_cell.angle_alpha   90.00
_cell.angle_beta   90.00
_cell.angle_gamma   90.00
#
_symmetry.space_group_name_H-M   'P 1'
#
loop_
_entity.id
_entity.type
_entity.pdbx_description
1 polymer ?
#
loop_
_entity_poly.entity_id
_entity_poly.type
_entity_poly.pdbx_seq_one_letter_code
_entity_poly.pdbx_strand_id
1 'polypeptide(L)'
;MTTKKQTQVRLDEDVLEAGKAAARSRSLDFNRYVERLIIEDTTGARAAGMVAAQRLIDEHGSFLDGLEQELESPYDQQPGAAA
;
A
#
# COMPACT_ATOMS: atom_id res chain seq x y z
N MET A 1 20.99 -6.58 -17.77
CA MET A 1 21.34 -5.61 -16.71
C MET A 1 20.76 -4.26 -17.10
N THR A 2 19.90 -3.68 -16.27
CA THR A 2 19.35 -2.34 -16.50
C THR A 2 20.36 -1.31 -16.01
N THR A 3 20.84 -0.42 -16.89
CA THR A 3 21.80 0.63 -16.52
C THR A 3 21.12 1.69 -15.67
N LYS A 4 21.45 1.76 -14.38
CA LYS A 4 20.95 2.83 -13.50
C LYS A 4 21.77 4.11 -13.71
N LYS A 5 21.10 5.25 -13.77
CA LYS A 5 21.73 6.59 -13.85
C LYS A 5 21.51 7.32 -12.54
N GLN A 6 22.53 8.04 -12.07
CA GLN A 6 22.42 8.90 -10.89
C GLN A 6 22.05 10.32 -11.34
N THR A 7 21.08 10.91 -10.64
CA THR A 7 20.64 12.29 -10.82
C THR A 7 20.71 13.00 -9.48
N GLN A 8 21.15 14.26 -9.47
CA GLN A 8 21.09 15.11 -8.28
C GLN A 8 19.79 15.91 -8.28
N VAL A 9 19.05 15.86 -7.17
CA VAL A 9 17.82 16.62 -6.95
C VAL A 9 18.01 17.46 -5.69
N ARG A 10 17.64 18.74 -5.76
CA ARG A 10 17.55 19.60 -4.58
C ARG A 10 16.12 19.53 -4.04
N LEU A 11 16.00 19.27 -2.75
CA LEU A 11 14.74 19.20 -2.03
C LEU A 11 14.84 20.11 -0.82
N ASP A 12 13.72 20.71 -0.44
CA ASP A 12 13.62 21.36 0.87
C ASP A 12 13.84 20.33 1.97
N GLU A 13 14.43 20.75 3.08
CA GLU A 13 14.82 19.87 4.18
C GLU A 13 13.62 19.08 4.72
N ASP A 14 12.50 19.76 4.97
CA ASP A 14 11.27 19.14 5.47
C ASP A 14 10.72 18.08 4.50
N VAL A 15 10.81 18.34 3.19
CA VAL A 15 10.37 17.41 2.14
C VAL A 15 11.28 16.18 2.08
N LEU A 16 12.58 16.38 2.22
CA LEU A 16 13.56 15.29 2.26
C LEU A 16 13.30 14.36 3.46
N GLU A 17 13.09 14.93 4.64
CA GLU A 17 12.85 14.15 5.86
C GLU A 17 11.50 13.42 5.81
N ALA A 18 10.44 14.07 5.33
CA ALA A 18 9.15 13.42 5.09
C ALA A 18 9.28 12.26 4.09
N GLY A 19 10.02 12.46 3.00
CA GLY A 19 10.27 11.42 2.00
C GLY A 19 11.03 10.22 2.56
N LYS A 20 12.07 10.45 3.37
CA LYS A 20 12.82 9.37 4.05
C LYS A 20 11.96 8.63 5.07
N ALA A 21 11.10 9.32 5.82
CA ALA A 21 10.17 8.69 6.76
C ALA A 21 9.18 7.78 6.01
N ALA A 22 8.62 8.27 4.90
CA ALA A 22 7.68 7.53 4.05
C ALA A 22 8.32 6.32 3.33
N ALA A 23 9.62 6.39 3.01
CA ALA A 23 10.37 5.25 2.49
C ALA A 23 10.57 4.18 3.57
N ARG A 24 10.96 4.60 4.79
CA ARG A 24 11.14 3.69 5.94
C ARG A 24 9.85 2.98 6.34
N SER A 25 8.72 3.68 6.35
CA SER A 25 7.42 3.06 6.68
C SER A 25 7.00 1.97 5.69
N ARG A 26 7.58 1.98 4.49
CA ARG A 26 7.37 0.96 3.44
C ARG A 26 8.52 -0.02 3.32
N SER A 27 9.50 0.03 4.23
CA SER A 27 10.73 -0.79 4.16
C SER A 27 11.49 -0.65 2.83
N LEU A 28 11.50 0.56 2.26
CA LEU A 28 12.19 0.89 1.01
C LEU A 28 13.39 1.80 1.27
N ASP A 29 14.44 1.63 0.46
CA ASP A 29 15.46 2.67 0.29
C ASP A 29 14.83 3.93 -0.33
N PHE A 30 15.35 5.10 0.04
CA PHE A 30 14.81 6.37 -0.43
C PHE A 30 14.83 6.51 -1.97
N ASN A 31 15.90 6.07 -2.64
CA ASN A 31 15.96 6.16 -4.10
C ASN A 31 14.94 5.22 -4.75
N ARG A 32 14.74 4.03 -4.16
CA ARG A 32 13.75 3.07 -4.64
C ARG A 32 12.31 3.56 -4.40
N TYR A 33 12.09 4.27 -3.31
CA TYR A 33 10.83 4.94 -3.03
C TYR A 33 10.54 6.03 -4.07
N VAL A 34 11.51 6.89 -4.36
CA VAL A 34 11.38 7.94 -5.39
C VAL A 34 11.18 7.34 -6.78
N GLU A 35 11.95 6.32 -7.17
CA GLU A 35 11.78 5.59 -8.43
C GLU A 35 10.35 5.06 -8.58
N ARG A 36 9.81 4.48 -7.50
CA ARG A 36 8.44 3.96 -7.49
C ARG A 36 7.39 5.07 -7.61
N LEU A 37 7.55 6.18 -6.90
CA LEU A 37 6.66 7.34 -7.04
C LEU A 37 6.64 7.87 -8.48
N ILE A 38 7.81 8.01 -9.11
CA ILE A 38 7.91 8.49 -10.50
C ILE A 38 7.23 7.52 -11.46
N ILE A 39 7.42 6.20 -11.29
CA ILE A 39 6.75 5.20 -12.14
C ILE A 39 5.24 5.28 -11.95
N GLU A 40 4.77 5.33 -10.71
CA GLU A 40 3.34 5.40 -10.39
C GLU A 40 2.67 6.65 -10.96
N ASP A 41 3.38 7.79 -10.94
CA ASP A 41 2.96 9.07 -11.51
C ASP A 41 2.95 9.05 -13.05
N THR A 42 4.04 8.60 -13.68
CA THR A 42 4.21 8.66 -15.14
C THR A 42 3.43 7.59 -15.91
N THR A 43 3.20 6.42 -15.31
CA THR A 43 2.45 5.34 -15.97
C THR A 43 0.95 5.47 -15.79
N GLY A 44 0.48 6.35 -14.91
CA GLY A 44 -0.91 6.41 -14.50
C GLY A 44 -1.39 5.15 -13.76
N ALA A 45 -0.49 4.21 -13.44
CA ALA A 45 -0.83 2.95 -12.77
C ALA A 45 -1.50 3.20 -11.41
N ARG A 46 -1.13 4.28 -10.72
CA ARG A 46 -1.81 4.68 -9.48
C ARG A 46 -3.26 5.09 -9.73
N ALA A 47 -3.52 5.94 -10.73
CA ALA A 47 -4.87 6.36 -11.07
C ALA A 47 -5.72 5.18 -11.58
N ALA A 48 -5.16 4.36 -12.48
CA ALA A 48 -5.82 3.15 -12.98
C ALA A 48 -6.09 2.14 -11.84
N GLY A 49 -5.13 1.97 -10.92
CA GLY A 49 -5.27 1.12 -9.75
C GLY A 49 -6.36 1.61 -8.80
N MET A 50 -6.45 2.92 -8.56
CA MET A 50 -7.54 3.51 -7.75
C MET A 50 -8.91 3.32 -8.40
N VAL A 51 -9.00 3.51 -9.72
CA VAL A 51 -10.25 3.25 -10.46
C VAL A 51 -10.64 1.77 -10.38
N ALA A 52 -9.68 0.86 -10.53
CA ALA A 52 -9.93 -0.57 -10.42
C ALA A 52 -10.35 -0.97 -8.99
N ALA A 53 -9.69 -0.43 -7.96
CA ALA A 53 -10.06 -0.65 -6.57
C ALA A 53 -11.47 -0.11 -6.26
N GLN A 54 -11.81 1.08 -6.77
CA GLN A 54 -13.15 1.63 -6.61
C GLN A 54 -14.21 0.73 -7.24
N ARG A 55 -13.98 0.23 -8.47
CA ARG A 55 -14.90 -0.71 -9.11
C ARG A 55 -15.08 -2.00 -8.32
N LEU A 56 -13.98 -2.54 -7.78
CA LEU A 56 -14.04 -3.74 -6.92
C LEU A 56 -14.91 -3.49 -5.68
N ILE A 57 -14.76 -2.33 -5.02
CA ILE A 57 -15.57 -1.96 -3.86
C ILE A 57 -17.04 -1.75 -4.27
N ASP A 58 -17.30 -1.08 -5.38
CA ASP A 58 -18.66 -0.84 -5.84
C ASP A 58 -19.38 -2.17 -6.18
N GLU A 59 -18.66 -3.12 -6.77
CA GLU A 59 -19.20 -4.44 -7.17
C GLU A 59 -19.29 -5.43 -6.00
N HIS A 60 -18.35 -5.39 -5.05
CA HIS A 60 -18.19 -6.41 -4.02
C HIS A 60 -18.13 -5.89 -2.58
N GLY A 61 -18.40 -4.61 -2.34
CA GLY A 61 -18.26 -3.97 -1.04
C GLY A 61 -19.03 -4.71 0.07
N SER A 62 -20.31 -5.00 -0.17
CA SER A 62 -21.14 -5.76 0.80
C SER A 62 -20.59 -7.16 1.13
N PHE A 63 -19.90 -7.80 0.20
CA PHE A 63 -19.24 -9.09 0.44
C PHE A 63 -17.96 -8.92 1.26
N LEU A 64 -17.15 -7.89 0.95
CA LEU A 64 -15.95 -7.56 1.70
C LEU A 64 -16.30 -7.16 3.15
N ASP A 65 -17.33 -6.35 3.35
CA ASP A 65 -17.84 -5.94 4.66
C ASP A 65 -18.31 -7.15 5.51
N GLY A 66 -18.89 -8.17 4.86
CA GLY A 66 -19.28 -9.41 5.52
C GLY A 66 -18.07 -10.24 5.97
N LEU A 67 -17.02 -10.29 5.16
CA LEU A 67 -15.76 -10.96 5.53
C LEU A 67 -15.03 -10.25 6.66
N GLU A 68 -14.99 -8.91 6.66
CA GLU A 68 -14.38 -8.13 7.74
C GLU A 68 -15.07 -8.41 9.08
N GLN A 69 -16.41 -8.46 9.10
CA GLN A 69 -17.18 -8.81 10.29
C GLN A 69 -16.94 -10.24 10.78
N GLU A 70 -16.80 -11.22 9.87
CA GLU A 70 -16.48 -12.61 10.25
C GLU A 70 -15.08 -12.71 10.85
N LEU A 71 -14.11 -11.97 10.31
CA LEU A 71 -12.72 -11.95 10.78
C LEU A 71 -12.54 -11.19 12.11
N GLU A 72 -13.35 -10.17 12.37
CA GLU A 72 -13.35 -9.43 13.65
C GLU A 72 -14.18 -10.10 14.74
N SER A 73 -15.01 -11.09 14.39
CA SER A 73 -15.75 -11.85 15.38
C SER A 73 -14.78 -12.70 16.20
N PRO A 74 -14.73 -12.55 17.55
CA PRO A 74 -13.92 -13.42 18.37
C PRO A 74 -14.45 -14.85 18.20
N TYR A 75 -13.59 -15.78 17.78
CA TYR A 75 -13.91 -17.20 17.78
C TYR A 75 -14.55 -17.57 19.12
N ASP A 76 -15.85 -17.87 19.13
CA ASP A 76 -16.52 -18.43 20.29
C ASP A 76 -15.77 -19.71 20.68
N GLN A 77 -15.15 -19.69 21.87
CA GLN A 77 -14.53 -20.87 22.46
C GLN A 77 -15.60 -21.96 22.57
N GLN A 78 -15.52 -22.95 21.69
CA GLN A 78 -16.39 -24.12 21.72
C GLN A 78 -16.19 -24.84 23.08
N PRO A 79 -17.20 -24.89 23.95
CA PRO A 79 -17.06 -25.53 25.25
C PRO A 79 -17.35 -27.03 25.11
N GLY A 80 -16.37 -27.84 25.51
CA GLY A 80 -16.61 -29.19 26.02
C GLY A 80 -16.50 -30.34 25.02
N ALA A 81 -15.43 -31.11 25.17
CA ALA A 81 -15.52 -32.57 25.14
C ALA A 81 -14.51 -33.11 26.14
N ALA A 82 -14.86 -33.04 27.43
CA ALA A 82 -14.31 -33.95 28.43
C ALA A 82 -15.09 -35.27 28.30
N ALA A 83 -14.36 -36.35 28.03
CA ALA A 83 -14.79 -37.73 28.23
C ALA A 83 -13.58 -38.51 28.76
#